data_AF-A0A4U7F492-F1
#
_entry.id   AF-A0A4U7F492-F1
#
_cell.length_a   1.000
_cell.length_b   1.000
_cell.length_c   1.000
_cell.angle_alpha   90.00
_cell.angle_beta   90.00
_cell.angle_gamma   90.00
#
_symmetry.space_group_name_H-M   'P 1'
#
loop_
_entity.id
_entity.type
_entity.pdbx_description
1 polymer ?
#
loop_
_entity_poly.entity_id
_entity_poly.type
_entity_poly.pdbx_seq_one_letter_code
_entity_poly.pdbx_strand_id
1 'polypeptide(L)'
;MPTDVENWKSEVYGSEIRDHLFEFAERGFDSIPDDERDAWFERFKWWGLYHQRNGQEGYFMMRIGTPNGVLEPGQLRVVGEIADEYARGPGTNPIFGDAYADFTTRQSIQLHWIELSDVPAIF
;
A
#
# COMPACT_ATOMS: atom_id res chain seq x y z
N MET A 1 -5.36 18.64 24.15
CA MET A 1 -5.30 17.17 24.04
C MET A 1 -4.77 16.85 22.66
N PRO A 2 -3.75 15.98 22.52
CA PRO A 2 -3.32 15.48 21.22
C PRO A 2 -4.48 14.79 20.50
N THR A 3 -4.45 14.74 19.16
CA THR A 3 -5.41 13.95 18.37
C THR A 3 -5.07 12.47 18.47
N ASP A 4 -5.99 11.60 18.07
CA ASP A 4 -5.75 10.15 18.03
C ASP A 4 -4.52 9.81 17.19
N VAL A 5 -4.35 10.46 16.04
CA VAL A 5 -3.16 10.30 15.19
C VAL A 5 -1.87 10.71 15.91
N GLU A 6 -1.87 11.79 16.68
CA GLU A 6 -0.69 12.16 17.49
C GLU A 6 -0.40 11.13 18.58
N ASN A 7 -1.44 10.54 19.19
CA ASN A 7 -1.28 9.47 20.16
C ASN A 7 -0.70 8.20 19.50
N TRP A 8 -1.26 7.75 18.37
CA TRP A 8 -0.79 6.55 17.66
C TRP A 8 0.66 6.63 17.18
N LYS A 9 1.11 7.82 16.76
CA LYS A 9 2.51 8.10 16.39
C LYS A 9 3.47 8.03 17.57
N SER A 10 2.97 8.26 18.80
CA SER A 10 3.79 8.20 20.01
C SER A 10 4.05 6.77 20.49
N GLU A 11 3.25 5.80 20.03
CA GLU A 11 3.28 4.41 20.47
C GLU A 11 4.30 3.55 19.69
N VAL A 12 4.50 3.82 18.39
CA VAL A 12 5.37 3.02 17.51
C VAL A 12 6.20 3.95 16.62
N TYR A 13 7.52 3.73 16.54
CA TYR A 13 8.37 4.56 15.70
C TYR A 13 8.28 4.15 14.22
N GLY A 14 8.46 5.12 13.33
CA GLY A 14 8.22 4.93 11.89
C GLY A 14 9.00 3.78 11.22
N SER A 15 10.21 3.50 11.70
CA SER A 15 11.01 2.38 11.16
C SER A 15 10.53 1.00 11.62
N GLU A 16 9.90 0.90 12.80
CA GLU A 16 9.39 -0.35 13.37
C GLU A 16 8.09 -0.80 12.68
N ILE A 17 7.37 0.13 12.06
CA ILE A 17 6.13 -0.14 11.34
C ILE A 17 6.32 -1.18 10.22
N ARG A 18 7.50 -1.23 9.59
CA ARG A 18 7.79 -2.20 8.52
C ARG A 18 7.74 -3.64 9.03
N ASP A 19 8.34 -3.90 10.19
CA ASP A 19 8.44 -5.24 10.74
C ASP A 19 7.04 -5.76 11.12
N HIS A 20 6.21 -4.90 11.71
CA HIS A 20 4.81 -5.20 11.97
C HIS A 20 4.00 -5.39 10.68
N LEU A 21 4.19 -4.53 9.67
CA LEU A 21 3.53 -4.68 8.37
C LEU A 21 3.84 -6.05 7.75
N PHE A 22 5.08 -6.50 7.82
CA PHE A 22 5.49 -7.81 7.29
C PHE A 22 4.94 -8.97 8.14
N GLU A 23 4.87 -8.81 9.46
CA GLU A 23 4.21 -9.79 10.33
C GLU A 23 2.71 -9.92 9.99
N PHE A 24 2.00 -8.81 9.80
CA PHE A 24 0.60 -8.84 9.39
C PHE A 24 0.41 -9.39 7.98
N ALA A 25 1.37 -9.15 7.07
CA ALA A 25 1.39 -9.78 5.74
C ALA A 25 1.50 -11.30 5.83
N GLU A 26 2.38 -11.82 6.69
CA GLU A 26 2.54 -13.26 6.89
C GLU A 26 1.33 -13.89 7.60
N ARG A 27 0.77 -13.20 8.59
CA ARG A 27 -0.33 -13.71 9.43
C ARG A 27 -1.73 -13.46 8.84
N GLY A 28 -1.82 -12.64 7.79
CA GLY A 28 -3.05 -12.26 7.11
C GLY A 28 -3.77 -11.07 7.74
N PHE A 29 -4.65 -10.43 6.97
CA PHE A 29 -5.39 -9.21 7.35
C PHE A 29 -6.18 -9.31 8.67
N ASP A 30 -6.72 -10.49 8.96
CA ASP A 30 -7.51 -10.75 10.18
C ASP A 30 -6.65 -10.80 11.45
N SER A 31 -5.32 -10.81 11.32
CA SER A 31 -4.41 -10.71 12.46
C SER A 31 -4.24 -9.29 13.01
N ILE A 32 -4.70 -8.27 12.27
CA ILE A 32 -4.76 -6.88 12.76
C ILE A 32 -5.95 -6.76 13.73
N PRO A 33 -5.73 -6.40 15.01
CA PRO A 33 -6.82 -6.28 15.98
C PRO A 33 -7.88 -5.27 15.52
N ASP A 34 -9.16 -5.65 15.61
CA ASP A 34 -10.27 -4.84 15.12
C ASP A 34 -10.32 -3.43 15.74
N ASP A 35 -9.98 -3.31 17.02
CA ASP A 35 -9.93 -2.06 17.78
C ASP A 35 -8.68 -1.21 17.50
N GLU A 36 -7.68 -1.77 16.81
CA GLU A 36 -6.46 -1.07 16.40
C GLU A 36 -6.35 -0.85 14.88
N ARG A 37 -7.31 -1.32 14.07
CA ARG A 37 -7.24 -1.25 12.60
C ARG A 37 -6.96 0.15 12.09
N ASP A 38 -7.68 1.15 12.59
CA ASP A 38 -7.50 2.55 12.18
C ASP A 38 -6.09 3.06 12.52
N ALA A 39 -5.55 2.68 13.68
CA ALA A 39 -4.21 3.04 14.10
C ALA A 39 -3.15 2.39 13.19
N TRP A 40 -3.29 1.09 12.88
CA TRP A 40 -2.39 0.39 11.97
C TRP A 40 -2.49 0.90 10.53
N PHE A 41 -3.68 1.18 10.03
CA PHE A 41 -3.86 1.76 8.69
C PHE A 41 -3.28 3.16 8.59
N GLU A 42 -3.33 3.96 9.66
CA GLU A 42 -2.62 5.24 9.70
C GLU A 42 -1.10 5.04 9.69
N ARG A 43 -0.59 4.08 10.48
CA ARG A 43 0.85 3.74 10.53
C ARG A 43 1.39 3.26 9.19
N PHE A 44 0.68 2.40 8.48
CA PHE A 44 1.14 1.85 7.19
C PHE A 44 1.37 2.93 6.10
N LYS A 45 0.74 4.11 6.23
CA LYS A 45 1.00 5.25 5.33
C LYS A 45 2.44 5.73 5.38
N TRP A 46 3.17 5.47 6.48
CA TRP A 46 4.60 5.76 6.60
C TRP A 46 5.44 5.00 5.56
N TRP A 47 4.93 3.85 5.13
CA TRP A 47 5.52 2.99 4.10
C TRP A 47 4.75 3.03 2.77
N GLY A 48 3.88 4.02 2.60
CA GLY A 48 3.16 4.26 1.34
C GLY A 48 1.93 3.38 1.12
N LEU A 49 1.48 2.61 2.11
CA LEU A 49 0.31 1.73 2.02
C LEU A 49 -0.92 2.41 2.62
N TYR A 50 -2.00 2.47 1.86
CA TYR A 50 -3.27 3.06 2.26
C TYR A 50 -4.37 2.01 2.09
N HIS A 51 -5.04 1.64 3.18
CA HIS A 51 -6.15 0.68 3.14
C HIS A 51 -7.26 1.20 2.21
N GLN A 52 -7.81 0.32 1.38
CA GLN A 52 -8.91 0.66 0.48
C GLN A 52 -10.24 0.76 1.23
N ARG A 53 -11.32 1.14 0.53
CA ARG A 53 -12.61 1.45 1.18
C ARG A 53 -13.30 0.16 1.64
N ASN A 54 -14.32 0.30 2.50
CA ASN A 54 -15.20 -0.79 2.91
C ASN A 54 -15.68 -1.62 1.71
N GLY A 55 -15.62 -2.95 1.80
CA GLY A 55 -15.84 -3.90 0.71
C GLY A 55 -14.59 -4.27 -0.09
N GLN A 56 -13.42 -3.79 0.32
CA GLN A 56 -12.09 -4.09 -0.26
C GLN A 56 -11.09 -4.41 0.86
N GLU A 57 -11.59 -5.05 1.93
CA GLU A 57 -10.80 -5.46 3.09
C GLU A 57 -9.60 -6.31 2.66
N GLY A 58 -8.43 -6.06 3.28
CA GLY A 58 -7.18 -6.75 2.93
C GLY A 58 -6.42 -6.14 1.75
N TYR A 59 -7.03 -5.24 0.98
CA TYR A 59 -6.39 -4.57 -0.14
C TYR A 59 -5.93 -3.15 0.21
N PHE A 60 -4.79 -2.79 -0.36
CA PHE A 60 -4.14 -1.50 -0.18
C PHE A 60 -3.88 -0.82 -1.53
N MET A 61 -3.86 0.51 -1.50
CA MET A 61 -3.17 1.29 -2.51
C MET A 61 -1.73 1.48 -2.03
N MET A 62 -0.77 1.12 -2.88
CA MET A 62 0.66 1.35 -2.66
C MET A 62 1.10 2.57 -3.47
N ARG A 63 1.72 3.55 -2.82
CA ARG A 63 2.29 4.72 -3.47
C ARG A 63 3.80 4.60 -3.59
N ILE A 64 4.29 4.70 -4.82
CA ILE A 64 5.72 4.79 -5.13
C ILE A 64 6.07 6.27 -5.27
N GLY A 65 6.79 6.80 -4.28
CA GLY A 65 7.30 8.17 -4.30
C GLY A 65 8.48 8.32 -5.24
N THR A 66 8.26 8.92 -6.41
CA THR A 66 9.29 9.18 -7.43
C THR A 66 9.84 10.60 -7.29
N PRO A 67 11.10 10.79 -6.84
CA PRO A 67 11.68 12.12 -6.71
C PRO A 67 11.65 12.85 -8.06
N ASN A 68 11.03 14.03 -8.10
CA ASN A 68 10.82 14.83 -9.32
C ASN A 68 10.07 14.09 -10.46
N GLY A 69 9.41 12.97 -10.18
CA GLY A 69 8.76 12.16 -11.22
C GLY A 69 9.72 11.47 -12.17
N VAL A 70 11.01 11.35 -11.84
CA VAL A 70 12.03 10.77 -12.72
C VAL A 70 12.26 9.31 -12.37
N LEU A 71 12.15 8.44 -13.38
CA LEU A 71 12.49 7.02 -13.32
C LEU A 71 13.39 6.65 -14.51
N GLU A 72 14.34 5.77 -14.28
CA GLU A 72 15.06 5.09 -15.35
C GLU A 72 14.14 4.08 -16.06
N PRO A 73 14.39 3.76 -17.36
CA PRO A 73 13.54 2.81 -18.09
C PRO A 73 13.40 1.45 -17.41
N GLY A 74 14.44 0.97 -16.72
CA GLY A 74 14.38 -0.28 -15.96
C GLY A 74 13.47 -0.18 -14.73
N GLN A 75 13.49 0.94 -14.02
CA GLN A 75 12.62 1.16 -12.86
C GLN A 75 11.15 1.22 -13.27
N LEU A 76 10.82 1.93 -14.36
CA LEU A 76 9.46 1.98 -14.87
C LEU A 76 8.98 0.60 -15.33
N ARG A 77 9.86 -0.20 -15.93
CA ARG A 77 9.55 -1.59 -16.30
C ARG A 77 9.19 -2.44 -15.09
N VAL A 78 10.00 -2.37 -14.03
CA VAL A 78 9.73 -3.10 -12.77
C VAL A 78 8.38 -2.69 -12.18
N VAL A 79 8.05 -1.39 -12.18
CA VAL A 79 6.71 -0.95 -11.72
C VAL A 79 5.58 -1.55 -12.57
N GLY A 80 5.77 -1.65 -13.89
CA GLY A 80 4.80 -2.29 -14.78
C GLY A 80 4.65 -3.79 -14.52
N GLU A 81 5.75 -4.50 -14.25
CA GLU A 81 5.74 -5.93 -13.90
C GLU A 81 5.02 -6.16 -12.56
N ILE A 82 5.32 -5.34 -11.53
CA ILE A 82 4.61 -5.38 -10.25
C ILE A 82 3.12 -5.09 -10.43
N ALA A 83 2.76 -4.12 -11.26
CA ALA A 83 1.36 -3.79 -11.51
C ALA A 83 0.62 -4.94 -12.20
N ASP A 84 1.24 -5.58 -13.19
CA ASP A 84 0.65 -6.72 -13.88
C ASP A 84 0.52 -7.95 -12.97
N GLU A 85 1.43 -8.16 -12.03
CA GLU A 85 1.39 -9.32 -11.14
C GLU A 85 0.47 -9.11 -9.92
N TYR A 86 0.59 -7.96 -9.25
CA TYR A 86 -0.01 -7.76 -7.92
C TYR A 86 -1.12 -6.71 -7.87
N ALA A 87 -1.26 -5.83 -8.87
CA ALA A 87 -2.22 -4.73 -8.83
C ALA A 87 -3.53 -5.03 -9.58
N ARG A 88 -4.00 -6.28 -9.52
CA ARG A 88 -5.16 -6.76 -10.30
C ARG A 88 -6.47 -6.58 -9.54
N GLY A 89 -7.35 -5.74 -10.07
CA GLY A 89 -8.66 -5.49 -9.47
C GLY A 89 -9.77 -6.42 -9.97
N PRO A 90 -10.99 -6.29 -9.43
CA PRO A 90 -12.11 -7.21 -9.66
C PRO A 90 -12.81 -7.05 -11.02
N GLY A 91 -12.40 -6.08 -11.85
CA GLY A 91 -13.05 -5.76 -13.11
C GLY A 91 -12.08 -5.77 -14.27
N THR A 92 -12.51 -6.36 -15.39
CA THR A 92 -11.73 -6.37 -16.63
C THR A 92 -12.04 -5.16 -17.49
N ASN A 93 -11.03 -4.32 -17.73
CA ASN A 93 -11.12 -3.27 -18.74
C ASN A 93 -10.78 -3.84 -20.13
N PRO A 94 -11.63 -3.66 -21.15
CA PRO A 94 -11.42 -4.25 -22.48
C PRO A 94 -10.23 -3.67 -23.25
N ILE A 95 -9.69 -2.53 -22.82
CA ILE A 95 -8.55 -1.84 -23.46
C ILE A 95 -7.28 -2.01 -22.63
N PHE A 96 -7.38 -1.89 -21.31
CA PHE A 96 -6.24 -1.78 -20.41
C PHE A 96 -6.01 -3.02 -19.52
N GLY A 97 -6.90 -4.01 -19.57
CA GLY A 97 -6.82 -5.21 -18.72
C GLY A 97 -7.26 -4.94 -17.28
N ASP A 98 -6.71 -5.74 -16.37
CA ASP A 98 -7.21 -5.85 -14.99
C ASP A 98 -6.27 -5.18 -13.98
N ALA A 99 -5.09 -4.74 -14.42
CA ALA A 99 -4.08 -4.09 -13.60
C ALA A 99 -4.39 -2.60 -13.41
N TYR A 100 -4.26 -2.11 -12.17
CA TYR A 100 -4.56 -0.74 -11.79
C TYR A 100 -3.28 0.01 -11.39
N ALA A 101 -2.82 0.89 -12.28
CA ALA A 101 -1.66 1.75 -12.07
C ALA A 101 -1.94 3.19 -12.52
N ASP A 102 -1.85 4.14 -11.61
CA ASP A 102 -2.23 5.54 -11.82
C ASP A 102 -1.05 6.49 -11.59
N PHE A 103 -0.89 7.47 -12.48
CA PHE A 103 -0.04 8.63 -12.22
C PHE A 103 -0.80 9.67 -11.41
N THR A 104 -0.17 10.14 -10.33
CA THR A 104 -0.76 11.17 -9.46
C THR A 104 -0.43 12.58 -9.95
N THR A 105 -1.17 13.56 -9.45
CA THR A 105 -0.87 15.00 -9.64
C THR A 105 0.45 15.45 -8.99
N ARG A 106 1.11 14.57 -8.23
CA ARG A 106 2.44 14.79 -7.61
C ARG A 106 3.54 13.98 -8.29
N GLN A 107 3.30 13.51 -9.52
CA GLN A 107 4.23 12.75 -10.35
C GLN A 107 4.64 11.37 -9.77
N SER A 108 4.01 10.92 -8.69
CA SER A 108 4.14 9.58 -8.12
C SER A 108 3.27 8.56 -8.87
N ILE A 109 3.56 7.27 -8.68
CA ILE A 109 2.75 6.16 -9.18
C ILE A 109 1.96 5.55 -8.02
N GLN A 110 0.71 5.17 -8.26
CA GLN A 110 -0.14 4.43 -7.33
C GLN A 110 -0.56 3.12 -7.95
N LEU A 111 -0.31 2.03 -7.23
CA LEU A 111 -0.82 0.71 -7.56
C LEU A 111 -2.00 0.41 -6.64
N HIS A 112 -3.10 -0.08 -7.19
CA HIS A 112 -4.28 -0.46 -6.43
C HIS A 112 -4.46 -1.98 -6.41
N TRP A 113 -5.19 -2.47 -5.41
CA TRP A 113 -5.50 -3.90 -5.23
C TRP A 113 -4.30 -4.73 -4.82
N ILE A 114 -3.31 -4.10 -4.16
CA ILE A 114 -2.23 -4.84 -3.52
C ILE A 114 -2.78 -5.55 -2.29
N GLU A 115 -2.75 -6.88 -2.29
CA GLU A 115 -3.10 -7.66 -1.11
C GLU A 115 -2.04 -7.50 -0.02
N LEU A 116 -2.44 -7.46 1.25
CA LEU A 116 -1.52 -7.31 2.37
C LEU A 116 -0.40 -8.38 2.35
N SER A 117 -0.76 -9.62 2.01
CA SER A 117 0.14 -10.78 1.92
C SER A 117 1.25 -10.62 0.88
N ASP A 118 1.02 -9.86 -0.19
CA ASP A 118 1.98 -9.65 -1.28
C ASP A 118 2.99 -8.54 -0.97
N VAL A 119 2.72 -7.68 0.02
CA VAL A 119 3.56 -6.53 0.35
C VAL A 119 5.05 -6.88 0.52
N PRO A 120 5.44 -7.97 1.24
CA PRO A 120 6.84 -8.33 1.38
C PRO A 120 7.54 -8.70 0.07
N ALA A 121 6.82 -9.21 -0.94
CA ALA A 121 7.39 -9.57 -2.24
C ALA A 121 7.66 -8.34 -3.12
N ILE A 122 6.94 -7.23 -2.90
CA ILE A 122 7.05 -5.99 -3.67
C ILE A 122 8.20 -5.09 -3.17
N PHE A 123 8.61 -5.20 -1.90
CA PHE A 123 9.64 -4.37 -1.25
C PHE A 123 11.08 -4.83 -1.51
#